data_AF-A0A6B0WGH0-F1
#
_entry.id   AF-A0A6B0WGH0-F1
#
_cell.length_a   1.000
_cell.length_b   1.000
_cell.length_c   1.000
_cell.angle_alpha   90.00
_cell.angle_beta   90.00
_cell.angle_gamma   90.00
#
_symmetry.space_group_name_H-M   'P 1'
#
loop_
_entity.id
_entity.type
_entity.pdbx_description
1 polymer ?
#
loop_
_entity_poly.entity_id
_entity_poly.type
_entity_poly.pdbx_seq_one_letter_code
_entity_poly.pdbx_strand_id
1 'polypeptide(L)'
;MGVELREGLALARVRLACGRMVGGVNAMSECYRFGVPEGPHSEPWGAEYHREAVHVYNESLPWTYQRDIAKLFRDSLSAMAGGLIPAELAEDWAIVTAYMREAADAIEDWLASGEPRPDRSGLAVSPELMADIPRVVHWDALAALTTKGGTRRLKDACVAVKLYLDAEAPQSLKASERLMLGKLASGAAISDVASEMGYSERSMYRELSRLWDKLGVSGRAAGVHKATAEGLID
;
A
#
# COMPACT_ATOMS: atom_id res chain seq x y z
N MET A 1 -24.16 -1.50 -0.04
CA MET A 1 -23.28 -2.68 -0.12
C MET A 1 -22.27 -2.63 -1.26
N GLY A 2 -22.65 -2.36 -2.52
CA GLY A 2 -21.66 -2.31 -3.62
C GLY A 2 -20.73 -1.08 -3.66
N VAL A 3 -21.12 0.04 -3.03
CA VAL A 3 -20.34 1.29 -3.01
C VAL A 3 -19.26 1.25 -1.92
N GLU A 4 -19.63 0.89 -0.69
CA GLU A 4 -18.70 0.77 0.45
C GLU A 4 -17.58 -0.25 0.20
N LEU A 5 -17.89 -1.40 -0.43
CA LEU A 5 -16.87 -2.39 -0.79
C LEU A 5 -15.88 -1.85 -1.83
N ARG A 6 -16.34 -1.01 -2.77
CA ARG A 6 -15.48 -0.36 -3.78
C ARG A 6 -14.59 0.70 -3.13
N GLU A 7 -15.12 1.47 -2.18
CA GLU A 7 -14.36 2.45 -1.41
C GLU A 7 -13.28 1.79 -0.55
N GLY A 8 -13.62 0.72 0.19
CA GLY A 8 -12.64 -0.02 0.98
C GLY A 8 -11.49 -0.58 0.15
N LEU A 9 -11.79 -1.15 -1.02
CA LEU A 9 -10.79 -1.65 -1.96
C LEU A 9 -9.92 -0.51 -2.53
N ALA A 10 -10.52 0.64 -2.83
CA ALA A 10 -9.82 1.82 -3.32
C ALA A 10 -8.79 2.31 -2.30
N LEU A 11 -9.17 2.46 -1.03
CA LEU A 11 -8.27 2.85 0.05
C LEU A 11 -7.16 1.82 0.31
N ALA A 12 -7.49 0.53 0.24
CA ALA A 12 -6.50 -0.54 0.39
C ALA A 12 -5.39 -0.46 -0.68
N ARG A 13 -5.72 -0.06 -1.93
CA ARG A 13 -4.73 0.16 -2.99
C ARG A 13 -3.79 1.32 -2.68
N VAL A 14 -4.33 2.44 -2.21
CA VAL A 14 -3.50 3.60 -1.81
C VAL A 14 -2.55 3.21 -0.69
N ARG A 15 -3.04 2.51 0.35
CA ARG A 15 -2.19 2.00 1.44
C ARG A 15 -1.10 1.06 0.93
N LEU A 16 -1.43 0.15 0.02
CA LEU A 16 -0.47 -0.76 -0.60
C LEU A 16 0.59 0.00 -1.39
N ALA A 17 0.19 0.97 -2.22
CA ALA A 17 1.10 1.79 -2.99
C ALA A 17 2.06 2.58 -2.07
N CYS A 18 1.54 3.26 -1.04
CA CYS A 18 2.36 3.93 -0.02
C CYS A 18 3.33 2.98 0.67
N GLY A 19 2.87 1.78 1.06
CA GLY A 19 3.73 0.77 1.67
C GLY A 19 4.89 0.35 0.75
N ARG A 20 4.64 0.19 -0.55
CA ARG A 20 5.70 -0.15 -1.53
C ARG A 20 6.70 0.99 -1.71
N MET A 21 6.21 2.22 -1.81
CA MET A 21 7.08 3.41 -1.90
C MET A 21 7.98 3.52 -0.66
N VAL A 22 7.42 3.37 0.55
CA VAL A 22 8.21 3.36 1.79
C VAL A 22 9.26 2.25 1.79
N GLY A 23 8.90 1.04 1.32
CA GLY A 23 9.85 -0.07 1.17
C GLY A 23 11.03 0.27 0.27
N GLY A 24 10.77 0.79 -0.94
CA GLY A 24 11.82 1.19 -1.88
C GLY A 24 12.68 2.34 -1.36
N VAL A 25 12.06 3.34 -0.74
CA VAL A 25 12.74 4.48 -0.13
C VAL A 25 13.62 4.08 1.06
N ASN A 26 13.21 3.10 1.87
CA ASN A 26 14.06 2.52 2.90
C ASN A 26 15.26 1.79 2.30
N ALA A 27 15.07 1.05 1.21
CA ALA A 27 16.17 0.37 0.53
C ALA A 27 17.19 1.37 -0.05
N MET A 28 16.72 2.44 -0.72
CA MET A 28 17.57 3.53 -1.19
C MET A 28 18.31 4.25 -0.04
N SER A 29 17.61 4.48 1.07
CA SER A 29 18.22 5.05 2.28
C SER A 29 19.40 4.20 2.78
N GLU A 30 19.29 2.89 2.64
CA GLU A 30 20.32 1.96 3.06
C GLU A 30 21.51 1.90 2.10
N CYS A 31 21.27 2.06 0.80
CA CYS A 31 22.33 2.25 -0.19
C CYS A 31 23.23 3.44 0.15
N TYR A 32 22.65 4.56 0.62
CA TYR A 32 23.46 5.70 1.09
C TYR A 32 24.29 5.39 2.33
N ARG A 33 23.80 4.52 3.23
CA ARG A 33 24.58 4.06 4.39
C ARG A 33 25.79 3.22 3.96
N PHE A 34 25.67 2.51 2.84
CA PHE A 34 26.76 1.76 2.21
C PHE A 34 27.65 2.59 1.27
N GLY A 35 27.45 3.90 1.19
CA GLY A 35 28.36 4.81 0.47
C GLY A 35 28.00 5.08 -0.99
N VAL A 36 26.78 4.73 -1.43
CA VAL A 36 26.28 5.19 -2.74
C VAL A 36 26.21 6.73 -2.74
N PRO A 37 26.76 7.42 -3.75
CA PRO A 37 26.72 8.87 -3.84
C PRO A 37 25.30 9.38 -4.11
N GLU A 38 25.03 10.63 -3.73
CA GLU A 38 23.76 11.30 -4.05
C GLU A 38 23.74 11.76 -5.51
N GLY A 39 22.60 11.59 -6.16
CA GLY A 39 22.32 12.08 -7.50
C GLY A 39 21.78 13.52 -7.53
N PRO A 40 21.45 14.02 -8.73
CA PRO A 40 21.03 15.41 -8.92
C PRO A 40 19.57 15.66 -8.50
N HIS A 41 18.72 14.63 -8.46
CA HIS A 41 17.28 14.82 -8.29
C HIS A 41 16.89 14.98 -6.81
N SER A 42 16.64 16.21 -6.37
CA SER A 42 16.13 16.49 -5.01
C SER A 42 14.67 16.05 -4.82
N GLU A 43 13.93 15.86 -5.91
CA GLU A 43 12.50 15.52 -5.92
C GLU A 43 12.28 14.18 -6.63
N PRO A 44 12.42 13.03 -5.95
CA PRO A 44 12.22 11.71 -6.55
C PRO A 44 10.76 11.41 -6.97
N TRP A 45 9.86 12.38 -6.84
CA TRP A 45 8.48 12.35 -7.33
C TRP A 45 8.28 13.18 -8.61
N GLY A 46 9.36 13.78 -9.14
CA GLY A 46 9.32 14.58 -10.37
C GLY A 46 9.55 13.75 -11.64
N ALA A 47 9.08 14.28 -12.77
CA ALA A 47 9.17 13.65 -14.09
C ALA A 47 10.62 13.33 -14.51
N GLU A 48 11.57 14.22 -14.20
CA GLU A 48 12.99 14.05 -14.54
C GLU A 48 13.59 12.80 -13.90
N TYR A 49 13.35 12.60 -12.61
CA TYR A 49 13.77 11.38 -11.90
C TYR A 49 13.15 10.13 -12.53
N HIS A 50 11.85 10.14 -12.85
CA HIS A 50 11.17 8.95 -13.36
C HIS A 50 11.57 8.57 -14.80
N ARG A 51 11.92 9.54 -15.64
CA ARG A 51 12.51 9.27 -16.96
C ARG A 51 13.84 8.51 -16.86
N GLU A 52 14.65 8.79 -15.85
CA GLU A 52 15.90 8.03 -15.64
C GLU A 52 15.66 6.71 -14.90
N ALA A 53 14.79 6.71 -13.88
CA ALA A 53 14.49 5.55 -13.07
C ALA A 53 13.85 4.40 -13.87
N VAL A 54 13.08 4.70 -14.91
CA VAL A 54 12.44 3.65 -15.74
C VAL A 54 13.46 2.76 -16.45
N HIS A 55 14.63 3.30 -16.81
CA HIS A 55 15.71 2.48 -17.39
C HIS A 55 16.22 1.45 -16.36
N VAL A 56 16.40 1.86 -15.10
CA VAL A 56 16.80 0.96 -14.00
C VAL A 56 15.73 -0.12 -13.76
N TYR A 57 14.45 0.26 -13.77
CA TYR A 57 13.35 -0.69 -13.67
C TYR A 57 13.36 -1.70 -14.82
N ASN A 58 13.60 -1.26 -16.05
CA ASN A 58 13.60 -2.13 -17.22
C ASN A 58 14.75 -3.14 -17.23
N GLU A 59 15.92 -2.76 -16.73
CA GLU A 59 17.04 -3.68 -16.59
C GLU A 59 16.76 -4.77 -15.55
N SER A 60 16.10 -4.39 -14.45
CA SER A 60 15.91 -5.24 -13.28
C SER A 60 14.64 -6.10 -13.35
N LEU A 61 13.51 -5.53 -13.76
CA LEU A 61 12.17 -6.06 -13.49
C LEU A 61 11.48 -6.63 -14.75
N PRO A 62 10.67 -7.71 -14.60
CA PRO A 62 9.81 -8.17 -15.69
C PRO A 62 8.82 -7.08 -16.13
N TRP A 63 8.55 -7.00 -17.44
CA TRP A 63 7.60 -6.05 -18.01
C TRP A 63 6.19 -6.19 -17.42
N THR A 64 5.75 -7.42 -17.12
CA THR A 64 4.45 -7.70 -16.49
C THR A 64 4.35 -7.05 -15.11
N TYR A 65 5.41 -7.17 -14.31
CA TYR A 65 5.48 -6.53 -13.00
C TYR A 65 5.45 -5.01 -13.11
N GLN A 66 6.20 -4.42 -14.04
CA GLN A 66 6.18 -2.98 -14.27
C GLN A 66 4.78 -2.49 -14.66
N ARG A 67 4.11 -3.19 -15.58
CA ARG A 67 2.71 -2.92 -15.96
C ARG A 67 1.76 -3.00 -14.75
N ASP A 68 1.93 -4.00 -13.90
CA ASP A 68 1.09 -4.16 -12.71
C ASP A 68 1.34 -3.05 -11.67
N ILE A 69 2.57 -2.55 -11.55
CA ILE A 69 2.90 -1.36 -10.75
C ILE A 69 2.23 -0.11 -11.31
N ALA A 70 2.38 0.17 -12.61
CA ALA A 70 1.75 1.31 -13.24
C ALA A 70 0.23 1.29 -13.03
N LYS A 71 -0.40 0.13 -13.26
CA LYS A 71 -1.83 -0.08 -12.99
C LYS A 71 -2.20 0.18 -11.53
N LEU A 72 -1.43 -0.35 -10.57
CA LEU A 72 -1.66 -0.09 -9.14
C LEU A 72 -1.62 1.41 -8.83
N PHE A 73 -0.65 2.14 -9.37
CA PHE A 73 -0.53 3.58 -9.20
C PHE A 73 -1.69 4.35 -9.84
N ARG A 74 -2.13 4.00 -11.06
CA ARG A 74 -3.32 4.60 -11.69
C ARG A 74 -4.60 4.36 -10.88
N ASP A 75 -4.81 3.14 -10.41
CA ASP A 75 -5.96 2.77 -9.58
C ASP A 75 -5.94 3.56 -8.26
N SER A 76 -4.74 3.77 -7.68
CA SER A 76 -4.55 4.52 -6.43
C SER A 76 -4.75 6.02 -6.63
N LEU A 77 -4.29 6.60 -7.74
CA LEU A 77 -4.55 8.00 -8.10
C LEU A 77 -6.05 8.27 -8.25
N SER A 78 -6.76 7.35 -8.92
CA SER A 78 -8.21 7.46 -9.08
C SER A 78 -8.93 7.41 -7.73
N ALA A 79 -8.46 6.57 -6.79
CA ALA A 79 -8.97 6.52 -5.42
C ALA A 79 -8.69 7.83 -4.66
N MET A 80 -7.46 8.36 -4.76
CA MET A 80 -7.06 9.59 -4.08
C MET A 80 -7.78 10.83 -4.62
N ALA A 81 -8.12 10.87 -5.90
CA ALA A 81 -8.84 11.99 -6.52
C ALA A 81 -10.29 12.14 -6.00
N GLY A 82 -10.89 11.06 -5.50
CA GLY A 82 -12.24 11.07 -4.93
C GLY A 82 -12.31 11.43 -3.44
N GLY A 83 -11.16 11.50 -2.74
CA GLY A 83 -11.10 11.76 -1.30
C GLY A 83 -11.06 13.24 -0.96
N LEU A 84 -11.65 13.61 0.18
CA LEU A 84 -11.41 14.92 0.79
C LEU A 84 -10.00 14.93 1.37
N ILE A 85 -9.19 15.92 0.98
CA ILE A 85 -7.80 16.05 1.42
C ILE A 85 -7.77 17.02 2.62
N PRO A 86 -7.31 16.58 3.80
CA PRO A 86 -7.08 17.48 4.93
C PRO A 86 -6.06 18.55 4.58
N ALA A 87 -6.27 19.78 5.04
CA ALA A 87 -5.39 20.92 4.72
C ALA A 87 -3.95 20.68 5.21
N GLU A 88 -3.78 20.03 6.36
CA GLU A 88 -2.51 19.64 6.95
C GLU A 88 -1.75 18.58 6.14
N LEU A 89 -2.45 17.83 5.28
CA LEU A 89 -1.89 16.74 4.47
C LEU A 89 -1.72 17.13 3.00
N ALA A 90 -2.12 18.34 2.61
CA ALA A 90 -2.18 18.75 1.21
C ALA A 90 -0.84 18.61 0.48
N GLU A 91 0.27 18.97 1.13
CA GLU A 91 1.61 18.85 0.54
C GLU A 91 2.05 17.39 0.40
N ASP A 92 1.87 16.57 1.44
CA ASP A 92 2.21 15.15 1.41
C ASP A 92 1.37 14.39 0.38
N TRP A 93 0.09 14.73 0.27
CA TRP A 93 -0.81 14.19 -0.73
C TRP A 93 -0.36 14.57 -2.15
N ALA A 94 0.08 15.82 -2.37
CA ALA A 94 0.61 16.27 -3.64
C ALA A 94 1.88 15.51 -4.03
N ILE A 95 2.80 15.27 -3.10
CA ILE A 95 4.03 14.50 -3.35
C ILE A 95 3.72 13.05 -3.71
N VAL A 96 2.85 12.40 -2.93
CA VAL A 96 2.45 11.00 -3.16
C VAL A 96 1.75 10.84 -4.50
N THR A 97 0.83 11.75 -4.84
CA THR A 97 0.13 11.72 -6.13
C THR A 97 1.05 12.06 -7.30
N ALA A 98 2.00 12.99 -7.14
CA ALA A 98 3.02 13.27 -8.15
C ALA A 98 3.87 12.02 -8.42
N TYR A 99 4.42 11.39 -7.37
CA TYR A 99 5.23 10.18 -7.53
C TYR A 99 4.48 9.08 -8.28
N MET A 100 3.25 8.77 -7.85
CA MET A 100 2.44 7.72 -8.50
C MET A 100 2.16 8.05 -9.97
N ARG A 101 1.88 9.32 -10.28
CA ARG A 101 1.57 9.78 -11.64
C ARG A 101 2.80 9.67 -12.52
N GLU A 102 3.88 10.34 -12.14
CA GLU A 102 5.11 10.39 -12.93
C GLU A 102 5.74 9.00 -13.11
N ALA A 103 5.67 8.14 -12.08
CA ALA A 103 6.12 6.75 -12.19
C ALA A 103 5.26 5.94 -13.17
N ALA A 104 3.93 6.07 -13.10
CA ALA A 104 3.02 5.35 -14.00
C ALA A 104 3.17 5.83 -15.45
N ASP A 105 3.25 7.15 -15.67
CA ASP A 105 3.49 7.76 -16.97
C ASP A 105 4.80 7.24 -17.58
N ALA A 106 5.92 7.34 -16.85
CA ALA A 106 7.21 6.90 -17.35
C ALA A 106 7.25 5.40 -17.69
N ILE A 107 6.64 4.54 -16.87
CA ILE A 107 6.55 3.10 -17.14
C ILE A 107 5.69 2.83 -18.37
N GLU A 108 4.52 3.46 -18.48
CA GLU A 108 3.61 3.25 -19.60
C GLU A 108 4.22 3.74 -20.93
N ASP A 109 4.86 4.91 -20.93
CA ASP A 109 5.59 5.45 -22.09
C ASP A 109 6.71 4.51 -22.54
N TRP A 110 7.49 3.98 -21.59
CA TRP A 110 8.55 3.01 -21.87
C TRP A 110 8.00 1.70 -22.45
N LEU A 111 6.89 1.19 -21.91
CA LEU A 111 6.25 -0.03 -22.43
C LEU A 111 5.63 0.20 -23.81
N ALA A 112 5.13 1.40 -24.10
CA ALA A 112 4.51 1.77 -25.37
C ALA A 112 5.53 2.04 -26.48
N SER A 113 6.73 2.53 -26.15
CA SER A 113 7.80 2.77 -27.13
C SER A 113 8.23 1.48 -27.84
N GLY A 114 7.93 0.32 -27.25
CA GLY A 114 8.16 -0.98 -27.86
C GLY A 114 9.62 -1.22 -28.19
N GLU A 115 10.56 -0.51 -27.53
CA GLU A 115 11.98 -0.67 -27.77
C GLU A 115 12.31 -2.16 -27.71
N PRO A 116 12.72 -2.77 -28.84
CA PRO A 116 13.13 -4.15 -28.86
C PRO A 116 14.28 -4.23 -27.87
N ARG A 117 14.05 -4.96 -26.77
CA ARG A 117 15.09 -5.30 -25.82
C ARG A 117 16.30 -5.70 -26.67
N PRO A 118 17.46 -5.04 -26.57
CA PRO A 118 18.62 -5.44 -27.34
C PRO A 118 18.80 -6.92 -27.04
N ASP A 119 18.53 -7.72 -28.07
CA ASP A 119 18.55 -9.16 -27.96
C ASP A 119 19.98 -9.46 -27.52
N ARG A 120 20.16 -9.86 -26.26
CA ARG A 120 21.47 -10.29 -25.73
C ARG A 120 21.90 -11.62 -26.38
N SER A 121 21.50 -11.86 -27.64
CA SER A 121 21.90 -12.94 -28.54
C SER A 121 23.32 -12.76 -29.11
N GLY A 122 24.14 -11.86 -28.58
CA GLY A 122 25.52 -11.64 -29.04
C GLY A 122 26.63 -12.29 -28.20
N LEU A 123 26.34 -12.72 -26.97
CA LEU A 123 27.26 -13.48 -26.15
C LEU A 123 26.58 -14.81 -25.86
N ALA A 124 27.31 -15.92 -25.99
CA ALA A 124 26.82 -17.26 -25.70
C ALA A 124 26.31 -17.35 -24.25
N VAL A 125 25.05 -16.97 -24.03
CA VAL A 125 24.33 -17.19 -22.79
C VAL A 125 24.00 -18.67 -22.80
N SER A 126 24.61 -19.43 -21.89
CA SER A 126 24.16 -20.79 -21.60
C SER A 126 22.64 -20.78 -21.42
N PRO A 127 21.87 -21.57 -22.19
CA PRO A 127 20.41 -21.47 -22.26
C PRO A 127 19.68 -21.98 -21.00
N GLU A 128 20.39 -22.10 -19.86
CA GLU A 128 19.91 -22.75 -18.64
C GLU A 128 20.11 -21.91 -17.37
N LEU A 129 20.56 -20.65 -17.45
CA LEU A 129 20.51 -19.72 -16.31
C LEU A 129 19.10 -19.13 -16.13
N MET A 130 18.20 -20.06 -15.85
CA MET A 130 17.10 -20.05 -14.89
C MET A 130 16.09 -18.90 -14.96
N ALA A 131 14.89 -19.28 -15.41
CA ALA A 131 13.63 -18.59 -15.14
C ALA A 131 13.32 -18.42 -13.62
N ASP A 132 14.17 -18.97 -12.74
CA ASP A 132 13.99 -19.05 -11.30
C ASP A 132 14.87 -18.07 -10.48
N ILE A 133 15.73 -17.25 -11.10
CA ILE A 133 16.49 -16.26 -10.33
C ILE A 133 15.57 -15.10 -9.96
N PRO A 134 15.32 -14.84 -8.65
CA PRO A 134 14.51 -13.71 -8.24
C PRO A 134 15.19 -12.43 -8.70
N ARG A 135 14.52 -11.70 -9.60
CA ARG A 135 14.97 -10.40 -10.06
C ARG A 135 14.93 -9.41 -8.90
N VAL A 136 16.10 -8.89 -8.54
CA VAL A 136 16.27 -7.90 -7.48
C VAL A 136 16.29 -6.52 -8.12
N VAL A 137 15.57 -5.56 -7.54
CA VAL A 137 15.63 -4.17 -7.96
C VAL A 137 17.00 -3.59 -7.57
N HIS A 138 17.67 -2.93 -8.52
CA HIS A 138 18.92 -2.18 -8.28
C HIS A 138 18.63 -0.87 -7.51
N TRP A 139 18.38 -0.99 -6.20
CA TRP A 139 18.10 0.15 -5.33
C TRP A 139 19.29 1.10 -5.19
N ASP A 140 20.50 0.61 -5.37
CA ASP A 140 21.73 1.40 -5.43
C ASP A 140 21.73 2.34 -6.64
N ALA A 141 21.34 1.84 -7.82
CA ALA A 141 21.20 2.66 -9.03
C ALA A 141 20.11 3.72 -8.86
N LEU A 142 18.95 3.36 -8.27
CA LEU A 142 17.89 4.33 -7.99
C LEU A 142 18.30 5.38 -6.95
N ALA A 143 19.03 4.97 -5.90
CA ALA A 143 19.57 5.89 -4.90
C ALA A 143 20.56 6.87 -5.53
N ALA A 144 21.41 6.41 -6.46
CA ALA A 144 22.35 7.27 -7.17
C ALA A 144 21.69 8.32 -8.09
N LEU A 145 20.38 8.22 -8.36
CA LEU A 145 19.63 9.24 -9.11
C LEU A 145 19.11 10.37 -8.23
N THR A 146 18.95 10.16 -6.92
CA THR A 146 18.29 11.13 -6.04
C THR A 146 19.17 11.52 -4.85
N THR A 147 18.66 12.42 -4.02
CA THR A 147 19.33 12.87 -2.80
C THR A 147 18.78 12.14 -1.58
N LYS A 148 19.54 12.13 -0.48
CA LYS A 148 19.08 11.66 0.83
C LYS A 148 17.88 12.46 1.32
N GLY A 149 17.91 13.77 1.09
CA GLY A 149 16.83 14.70 1.43
C GLY A 149 15.53 14.36 0.71
N GLY A 150 15.58 14.20 -0.61
CA GLY A 150 14.42 13.81 -1.43
C GLY A 150 13.85 12.46 -1.04
N THR A 151 14.73 11.47 -0.83
CA THR A 151 14.36 10.13 -0.35
C THR A 151 13.60 10.22 0.99
N ARG A 152 14.14 10.97 1.96
CA ARG A 152 13.49 11.17 3.26
C ARG A 152 12.14 11.88 3.13
N ARG A 153 12.07 12.98 2.36
CA ARG A 153 10.84 13.75 2.16
C ARG A 153 9.72 12.90 1.57
N LEU A 154 10.04 12.06 0.58
CA LEU A 154 9.09 11.12 -0.02
C LEU A 154 8.62 10.06 0.99
N LYS A 155 9.53 9.54 1.83
CA LYS A 155 9.18 8.61 2.91
C LYS A 155 8.14 9.22 3.84
N ASP A 156 8.43 10.42 4.31
CA ASP A 156 7.62 11.11 5.31
C ASP A 156 6.22 11.40 4.73
N ALA A 157 6.13 11.83 3.47
CA ALA A 157 4.85 12.00 2.76
C ALA A 157 4.05 10.69 2.68
N CYS A 158 4.69 9.60 2.27
CA CYS A 158 4.02 8.29 2.17
C CYS A 158 3.53 7.80 3.54
N VAL A 159 4.31 8.01 4.60
CA VAL A 159 3.94 7.64 5.97
C VAL A 159 2.77 8.49 6.46
N ALA A 160 2.80 9.81 6.24
CA ALA A 160 1.72 10.71 6.65
C ALA A 160 0.40 10.35 5.97
N VAL A 161 0.41 10.18 4.64
CA VAL A 161 -0.79 9.76 3.88
C VAL A 161 -1.29 8.41 4.34
N LYS A 162 -0.40 7.43 4.53
CA LYS A 162 -0.79 6.10 4.99
C LYS A 162 -1.41 6.15 6.39
N LEU A 163 -0.81 6.88 7.33
CA LEU A 163 -1.32 7.01 8.70
C LEU A 163 -2.70 7.67 8.73
N TYR A 164 -2.92 8.69 7.90
CA TYR A 164 -4.24 9.30 7.76
C TYR A 164 -5.28 8.27 7.30
N LEU A 165 -4.99 7.53 6.23
CA LEU A 165 -5.87 6.50 5.72
C LEU A 165 -6.07 5.36 6.74
N ASP A 166 -5.05 5.00 7.51
CA ASP A 166 -5.14 3.98 8.56
C ASP A 166 -5.96 4.46 9.77
N ALA A 167 -5.96 5.76 10.07
CA ALA A 167 -6.78 6.36 11.12
C ALA A 167 -8.27 6.43 10.72
N GLU A 168 -8.56 6.61 9.43
CA GLU A 168 -9.91 6.48 8.87
C GLU A 168 -10.35 5.02 8.70
N ALA A 169 -9.42 4.06 8.73
CA ALA A 169 -9.78 2.65 8.74
C ALA A 169 -10.56 2.34 10.02
N PRO A 170 -11.61 1.51 9.97
CA PRO A 170 -12.24 0.99 11.18
C PRO A 170 -11.14 0.43 12.08
N GLN A 171 -11.06 0.94 13.33
CA GLN A 171 -10.00 0.54 14.25
C GLN A 171 -9.88 -0.99 14.27
N SER A 172 -8.69 -1.50 13.95
CA SER A 172 -8.42 -2.94 13.95
C SER A 172 -9.00 -3.60 15.20
N LEU A 173 -9.76 -4.68 15.00
CA LEU A 173 -10.35 -5.42 16.10
C LEU A 173 -9.27 -6.17 16.89
N LYS A 174 -9.32 -6.05 18.21
CA LYS A 174 -8.49 -6.86 19.13
C LYS A 174 -8.83 -8.34 18.93
N ALA A 175 -7.91 -9.22 19.28
CA ALA A 175 -8.14 -10.67 19.19
C ALA A 175 -9.40 -11.11 19.98
N SER A 176 -9.64 -10.52 21.15
CA SER A 176 -10.84 -10.75 21.95
C SER A 176 -12.13 -10.26 21.27
N GLU A 177 -12.08 -9.10 20.59
CA GLU A 177 -13.22 -8.55 19.86
C GLU A 177 -13.57 -9.42 18.63
N ARG A 178 -12.56 -9.93 17.91
CA ARG A 178 -12.77 -10.88 16.80
C ARG A 178 -13.35 -12.20 17.28
N LEU A 179 -12.81 -12.76 18.37
CA LEU A 179 -13.34 -14.00 18.96
C LEU A 179 -14.81 -13.83 19.38
N MET A 180 -15.12 -12.71 20.04
CA MET A 180 -16.48 -12.36 20.46
C MET A 180 -17.43 -12.28 19.26
N LEU A 181 -17.03 -11.60 18.19
CA LEU A 181 -17.82 -11.50 16.96
C LEU A 181 -18.01 -12.85 16.27
N GLY A 182 -16.96 -13.67 16.19
CA GLY A 182 -17.05 -15.01 15.60
C GLY A 182 -18.05 -15.90 16.33
N LYS A 183 -18.07 -15.85 17.68
CA LYS A 183 -19.07 -16.55 18.49
C LYS A 183 -20.49 -16.01 18.28
N LEU A 184 -20.64 -14.70 18.16
CA LEU A 184 -21.95 -14.11 17.89
C LEU A 184 -22.47 -14.42 16.48
N ALA A 185 -21.56 -14.51 15.51
CA ALA A 185 -21.84 -14.88 14.12
C ALA A 185 -22.26 -16.35 14.00
N SER A 186 -21.67 -17.25 14.80
CA SER A 186 -22.11 -18.66 14.89
C SER A 186 -23.44 -18.85 15.64
N GLY A 187 -24.07 -17.76 16.09
CA GLY A 187 -25.39 -17.79 16.73
C GLY A 187 -25.35 -18.00 18.25
N ALA A 188 -24.17 -17.97 18.89
CA ALA A 188 -24.08 -18.13 20.34
C ALA A 188 -24.91 -17.06 21.08
N ALA A 189 -25.47 -17.45 22.23
CA ALA A 189 -26.15 -16.52 23.12
C ALA A 189 -25.13 -15.64 23.84
N ILE A 190 -25.49 -14.38 24.11
CA ILE A 190 -24.59 -13.41 24.77
C ILE A 190 -24.16 -13.91 26.16
N SER A 191 -25.04 -14.60 26.88
CA SER A 191 -24.76 -15.25 28.17
C SER A 191 -23.63 -16.26 28.08
N ASP A 192 -23.63 -17.08 27.03
CA ASP A 192 -22.64 -18.15 26.85
C ASP A 192 -21.27 -17.55 26.49
N VAL A 193 -21.27 -16.57 25.58
CA VAL A 193 -20.06 -15.82 25.22
C VAL A 193 -19.50 -15.08 26.44
N ALA A 194 -20.37 -14.50 27.28
CA ALA A 194 -19.96 -13.84 28.51
C ALA A 194 -19.29 -14.82 29.47
N SER A 195 -19.93 -15.96 29.73
CA SER A 195 -19.40 -16.99 30.63
C SER A 195 -18.06 -17.55 30.13
N GLU A 196 -17.95 -17.88 28.84
CA GLU A 196 -16.72 -18.42 28.23
C GLU A 196 -15.56 -17.42 28.30
N MET A 197 -15.84 -16.13 28.12
CA MET A 197 -14.83 -15.07 28.15
C MET A 197 -14.56 -14.50 29.55
N GLY A 198 -15.17 -15.06 30.60
CA GLY A 198 -14.97 -14.62 31.98
C GLY A 198 -15.61 -13.26 32.32
N TYR A 199 -16.64 -12.86 31.58
CA TYR A 199 -17.41 -11.63 31.83
C TYR A 199 -18.75 -11.95 32.51
N SER A 200 -19.26 -10.98 33.28
CA SER A 200 -20.70 -10.94 33.56
C SER A 200 -21.48 -10.55 32.31
N GLU A 201 -22.73 -10.97 32.16
CA GLU A 201 -23.59 -10.55 31.04
C GLU A 201 -23.63 -9.03 30.87
N ARG A 202 -23.75 -8.30 31.98
CA ARG A 202 -23.78 -6.84 31.97
C ARG A 202 -22.47 -6.24 31.47
N SER A 203 -21.33 -6.83 31.82
CA SER A 203 -20.02 -6.42 31.30
C SER A 203 -19.92 -6.72 29.80
N MET A 204 -20.41 -7.89 29.37
CA MET A 204 -20.43 -8.27 27.96
C MET A 204 -21.25 -7.30 27.11
N TYR A 205 -22.46 -6.90 27.55
CA TYR A 205 -23.24 -5.89 26.83
C TYR A 205 -22.52 -4.54 26.70
N ARG A 206 -21.71 -4.15 27.69
CA ARG A 206 -20.91 -2.92 27.60
C ARG A 206 -19.77 -3.04 26.59
N GLU A 207 -19.06 -4.16 26.59
CA GLU A 207 -18.01 -4.42 25.59
C GLU A 207 -18.60 -4.49 24.19
N LEU A 208 -19.76 -5.13 24.02
CA LEU A 208 -20.49 -5.16 22.76
C LEU A 208 -20.94 -3.77 22.31
N SER A 209 -21.46 -2.93 23.22
CA SER A 209 -21.81 -1.54 22.90
C SER A 209 -20.61 -0.77 22.36
N ARG A 210 -19.46 -0.86 23.05
CA ARG A 210 -18.22 -0.21 22.58
C ARG A 210 -17.77 -0.78 21.24
N LEU A 211 -17.93 -2.07 21.03
CA LEU A 211 -17.59 -2.73 19.76
C LEU A 211 -18.52 -2.26 18.62
N TRP A 212 -19.80 -2.07 18.89
CA TRP A 212 -20.75 -1.51 17.93
C TRP A 212 -20.41 -0.06 17.58
N ASP A 213 -20.09 0.75 18.59
CA ASP A 213 -19.62 2.13 18.41
C ASP A 213 -18.33 2.15 17.57
N LYS A 214 -17.38 1.26 17.88
CA LYS A 214 -16.11 1.10 17.16
C LYS A 214 -16.30 0.68 15.70
N LEU A 215 -17.27 -0.18 15.44
CA LEU A 215 -17.65 -0.60 14.10
C LEU A 215 -18.57 0.42 13.39
N GLY A 216 -19.03 1.46 14.07
CA GLY A 216 -19.95 2.45 13.53
C GLY A 216 -21.32 1.86 13.14
N VAL A 217 -21.85 0.94 13.96
CA VAL A 217 -23.12 0.24 13.71
C VAL A 217 -24.02 0.31 14.94
N SER A 218 -25.33 0.16 14.75
CA SER A 218 -26.33 0.36 15.82
C SER A 218 -26.67 -0.90 16.62
N GLY A 219 -26.05 -2.06 16.35
CA GLY A 219 -26.30 -3.26 17.14
C GLY A 219 -25.81 -4.57 16.53
N ARG A 220 -26.18 -5.69 17.18
CA ARG A 220 -25.66 -7.04 16.89
C ARG A 220 -25.75 -7.45 15.43
N ALA A 221 -26.96 -7.41 14.84
CA ALA A 221 -27.17 -7.91 13.48
C ALA A 221 -26.35 -7.10 12.46
N ALA A 222 -26.35 -5.76 12.59
CA ALA A 222 -25.56 -4.87 11.76
C ALA A 222 -24.05 -5.08 11.96
N GLY A 223 -23.60 -5.27 13.20
CA GLY A 223 -22.18 -5.50 13.51
C GLY A 223 -21.64 -6.83 13.05
N VAL A 224 -22.40 -7.92 13.20
CA VAL A 224 -22.03 -9.23 12.65
C VAL A 224 -21.98 -9.17 11.12
N HIS A 225 -22.99 -8.57 10.49
CA HIS A 225 -23.02 -8.42 9.04
C HIS A 225 -21.82 -7.60 8.52
N LYS A 226 -21.53 -6.45 9.14
CA LYS A 226 -20.38 -5.61 8.79
C LYS A 226 -19.06 -6.35 8.96
N ALA A 227 -18.88 -7.02 10.10
CA ALA A 227 -17.66 -7.78 10.38
C ALA A 227 -17.42 -8.92 9.38
N THR A 228 -18.49 -9.60 8.95
CA THR A 228 -18.41 -10.66 7.92
C THR A 228 -18.09 -10.05 6.55
N ALA A 229 -18.77 -8.97 6.17
CA ALA A 229 -18.56 -8.31 4.88
C ALA A 229 -17.15 -7.71 4.72
N GLU A 230 -16.56 -7.25 5.81
CA GLU A 230 -15.20 -6.69 5.86
C GLU A 230 -14.11 -7.77 6.11
N GLY A 231 -14.48 -9.05 6.21
CA GLY A 231 -13.52 -10.14 6.46
C GLY A 231 -12.81 -10.05 7.81
N LEU A 232 -13.45 -9.42 8.80
CA LEU A 232 -12.92 -9.31 10.17
C LEU A 232 -13.14 -10.60 10.97
N ILE A 233 -14.09 -11.42 10.53
CA ILE A 233 -14.45 -12.75 11.02
C ILE A 233 -14.80 -13.63 9.82
N ASP A 234 -14.54 -14.93 9.95
CA ASP A 234 -14.84 -15.95 8.93
C ASP A 234 -16.26 -16.51 9.04
#